data_AF-A0A2V7ELG5-F1
#
_entry.id   AF-A0A2V7ELG5-F1
#
_cell.length_a   1.000
_cell.length_b   1.000
_cell.length_c   1.000
_cell.angle_alpha   90.00
_cell.angle_beta   90.00
_cell.angle_gamma   90.00
#
_symmetry.space_group_name_H-M   'P 1'
#
loop_
_entity.id
_entity.type
_entity.pdbx_description
1 polymer ?
#
loop_
_entity_poly.entity_id
_entity_poly.type
_entity_poly.pdbx_seq_one_letter_code
_entity_poly.pdbx_strand_id
1 'polypeptide(L)' 'MPSKKAGRGKREEGRGKGSVRFDRIIKGGNVVTPAGIFVGDVGITGEKITALGVNLDGDKSTKVMDA' A
#
# COMPACT_ATOMS: atom_id res chain seq x y z
N MET A 1 4.38 -47.03 -15.10
CA MET A 1 4.76 -46.25 -13.91
C MET A 1 4.93 -44.80 -14.31
N PRO A 2 4.03 -43.87 -13.95
CA PRO A 2 4.18 -42.45 -14.26
C PRO A 2 4.86 -41.67 -13.11
N SER A 3 5.83 -40.84 -13.48
CA SER A 3 6.70 -40.04 -12.63
C SER A 3 5.98 -38.83 -12.01
N LYS A 4 6.19 -38.60 -10.70
CA LYS A 4 5.66 -37.45 -9.93
C LYS A 4 6.09 -36.10 -10.53
N LYS A 5 5.13 -35.25 -10.91
CA LYS A 5 5.35 -33.81 -11.10
C LYS A 5 5.51 -33.13 -9.73
N ALA A 6 6.62 -32.42 -9.54
CA ALA A 6 6.87 -31.57 -8.39
C ALA A 6 5.79 -30.49 -8.29
N GLY A 7 5.12 -30.42 -7.14
CA GLY A 7 4.12 -29.40 -6.83
C GLY A 7 4.75 -28.02 -6.78
N ARG A 8 4.26 -27.12 -7.63
CA ARG A 8 4.59 -25.70 -7.59
C ARG A 8 3.92 -25.10 -6.35
N GLY A 9 4.72 -24.80 -5.33
CA GLY A 9 4.26 -24.17 -4.09
C GLY A 9 3.45 -22.92 -4.39
N LYS A 10 2.18 -22.92 -4.00
CA LYS A 10 1.35 -21.72 -3.97
C LYS A 10 1.97 -20.81 -2.91
N ARG A 11 2.59 -19.71 -3.32
CA ARG A 11 2.95 -18.64 -2.39
C ARG A 11 1.64 -18.11 -1.84
N GLU A 12 1.45 -18.22 -0.54
CA GLU A 12 0.32 -17.67 0.18
C GLU A 12 0.32 -16.16 -0.02
N GLU A 13 -0.62 -15.70 -0.84
CA GLU A 13 -0.96 -14.29 -0.94
C GLU A 13 -1.59 -13.92 0.41
N GLY A 14 -0.79 -13.28 1.25
CA GLY A 14 -1.21 -12.82 2.57
C GLY A 14 -2.54 -12.11 2.46
N ARG A 15 -3.52 -12.58 3.23
CA ARG A 15 -4.89 -12.07 3.27
C ARG A 15 -4.89 -10.63 3.76
N GLY A 16 -4.66 -9.68 2.85
CA GLY A 16 -4.85 -8.26 3.11
C GLY A 16 -6.33 -8.02 3.35
N LYS A 17 -6.69 -7.67 4.59
CA LYS A 17 -7.94 -6.98 4.91
C LYS A 17 -8.18 -5.93 3.82
N GLY A 18 -9.36 -5.94 3.21
CA GLY A 18 -9.71 -5.29 1.94
C GLY A 18 -8.76 -4.17 1.53
N SER A 19 -8.09 -4.34 0.39
CA SER A 19 -7.19 -3.33 -0.18
C SER A 19 -7.90 -1.98 -0.17
N VAL A 20 -7.51 -1.10 0.76
CA VAL A 20 -8.08 0.25 0.83
C VAL A 20 -7.64 0.94 -0.44
N ARG A 21 -8.60 1.27 -1.30
CA ARG A 21 -8.33 1.96 -2.56
C ARG A 21 -8.20 3.45 -2.26
N PHE A 22 -7.07 4.01 -2.69
CA PHE A 22 -6.79 5.44 -2.55
C PHE A 22 -7.12 6.19 -3.83
N ASP A 23 -7.69 7.38 -3.68
CA ASP A 23 -7.80 8.33 -4.80
C ASP A 23 -6.43 8.94 -5.08
N ARG A 24 -5.67 9.23 -4.01
CA ARG A 24 -4.34 9.84 -4.08
C ARG A 24 -3.40 9.22 -3.04
N ILE A 25 -2.13 9.08 -3.41
CA ILE A 25 -1.04 8.81 -2.47
C ILE A 25 0.02 9.88 -2.66
N ILE A 26 0.41 10.53 -1.56
CA ILE A 26 1.59 11.40 -1.50
C ILE A 26 2.74 10.54 -0.98
N LYS A 27 3.87 10.50 -1.70
CA LYS A 27 4.96 9.55 -1.49
C LYS A 27 6.21 10.18 -0.88
N GLY A 28 6.83 9.47 0.06
CA GLY A 28 8.22 9.69 0.47
C GLY A 28 8.49 11.01 1.22
N GLY A 29 7.47 11.65 1.77
CA GLY A 29 7.60 12.97 2.41
C GLY A 29 7.85 12.92 3.92
N ASN A 30 8.23 14.06 4.48
CA ASN A 30 8.18 14.28 5.93
C ASN A 30 6.76 14.67 6.34
N VAL A 31 6.07 13.78 7.04
CA VAL A 31 4.75 14.03 7.61
C VAL A 31 4.93 14.73 8.94
N VAL A 32 4.51 16.00 9.01
CA VAL A 32 4.61 16.83 10.21
C VAL A 32 3.28 16.81 10.94
N THR A 33 3.29 16.33 12.19
CA THR A 33 2.11 16.27 13.06
C THR A 33 2.41 16.89 14.43
N PRO A 34 1.40 17.26 15.23
CA PRO A 34 1.64 17.72 16.60
C PRO A 34 2.36 16.70 17.49
N ALA A 35 2.25 15.41 17.19
CA ALA A 35 2.92 14.33 17.92
C ALA A 35 4.39 14.13 17.50
N GLY A 36 4.83 14.78 16.41
CA GLY A 36 6.18 14.66 15.87
C GLY A 36 6.22 14.59 14.35
N ILE A 37 7.43 14.35 13.83
CA ILE A 37 7.73 14.26 12.40
C ILE A 37 8.16 12.83 12.08
N PHE A 38 7.67 12.27 10.97
CA PHE A 38 8.13 10.99 10.46
C PHE A 38 8.16 10.97 8.94
N VAL A 39 9.03 10.13 8.35
CA VAL A 39 9.09 9.92 6.90
C VAL A 39 8.04 8.87 6.51
N GLY A 40 7.19 9.19 5.54
CA GLY A 40 6.18 8.26 5.07
C GLY A 40 5.30 8.80 3.95
N ASP A 41 4.30 7.98 3.63
CA ASP A 41 3.30 8.23 2.62
C ASP A 41 1.96 8.60 3.27
N VAL A 42 1.15 9.38 2.54
CA VAL A 42 -0.20 9.78 2.95
C VAL A 42 -1.21 9.27 1.94
N GLY A 43 -2.11 8.39 2.39
CA GLY A 43 -3.20 7.84 1.59
C GLY A 43 -4.49 8.64 1.77
N ILE A 44 -5.09 9.08 0.67
CA ILE A 44 -6.29 9.93 0.64
C ILE A 44 -7.41 9.23 -0.12
N THR A 45 -8.61 9.21 0.48
CA THR A 45 -9.85 8.72 -0.13
C THR A 45 -11.00 9.64 0.24
N GLY A 46 -11.82 10.06 -0.73
CA GLY A 46 -12.95 10.95 -0.51
C GLY A 46 -12.56 12.26 0.19
N GLU A 47 -11.41 12.83 -0.21
CA GLU A 47 -10.85 14.07 0.36
C GLU A 47 -10.44 13.98 1.85
N LYS A 48 -10.31 12.75 2.38
CA LYS A 48 -9.90 12.50 3.76
C LYS A 48 -8.64 11.66 3.82
N ILE A 49 -7.79 11.94 4.81
CA ILE A 49 -6.65 11.08 5.13
C ILE A 49 -7.20 9.77 5.68
N THR A 50 -6.97 8.68 4.95
CA THR A 50 -7.45 7.34 5.30
C THR A 50 -6.32 6.45 5.80
N ALA A 51 -5.07 6.75 5.43
CA ALA A 51 -3.89 6.04 5.91
C ALA A 51 -2.67 6.96 6.02
N LEU A 52 -1.82 6.67 7.00
CA LEU A 52 -0.46 7.17 7.13
C LEU A 52 0.45 5.94 7.31
N GLY A 53 1.54 5.85 6.55
CA GLY A 53 2.44 4.70 6.67
C GLY A 53 3.56 4.71 5.64
N VAL A 54 4.43 3.72 5.70
CA VAL A 54 5.51 3.54 4.73
C VAL A 54 5.08 2.58 3.63
N ASN A 55 5.50 2.84 2.39
CA ASN A 55 5.26 1.97 1.23
C ASN A 55 3.76 1.72 0.96
N LEU A 56 2.92 2.76 1.05
CA LEU A 56 1.51 2.65 0.67
C LEU A 56 1.38 2.36 -0.81
N ASP A 57 0.73 1.27 -1.19
CA ASP A 57 0.57 0.93 -2.59
C ASP A 57 -0.76 1.43 -3.15
N GLY A 58 -0.74 1.85 -4.41
CA GLY A 58 -1.91 2.34 -5.14
C GLY A 58 -2.22 1.41 -6.29
N ASP A 59 -3.48 1.40 -6.74
CA ASP A 59 -3.82 0.72 -7.98
C ASP A 59 -3.65 1.65 -9.19
N LYS A 60 -3.99 1.17 -10.39
CA LYS A 60 -3.86 1.95 -11.65
C LYS A 60 -4.68 3.24 -11.68
N SER A 61 -5.67 3.38 -10.80
CA SER A 61 -6.53 4.57 -10.70
C SER A 61 -6.07 5.55 -9.64
N THR A 62 -5.15 5.14 -8.77
CA THR A 62 -4.59 6.01 -7.73
C THR A 62 -3.66 7.04 -8.35
N LYS A 63 -3.90 8.32 -8.05
CA LYS A 63 -2.98 9.39 -8.43
C LYS A 63 -1.81 9.43 -7.44
N VAL A 64 -0.61 9.08 -7.91
CA VAL A 64 0.61 9.18 -7.11
C VAL A 64 1.22 10.57 -7.28
N MET A 65 1.65 11.15 -6.16
CA MET A 65 2.28 12.46 -6.07
C MET A 65 3.58 12.32 -5.28
N ASP A 66 4.66 12.94 -5.76
CA ASP A 66 5.92 13.07 -5.02
C ASP A 66 5.79 14.26 -4.04
N ALA A 67 6.35 14.12 -2.83
CA ALA A 67 6.14 15.05 -1.71
C ALA A 67 7.13 16.22 -1.67
#